data_AF-A0A662SEI4-F1
#
_entry.id   AF-A0A662SEI4-F1
#
_cell.length_a   1.000
_cell.length_b   1.000
_cell.length_c   1.000
_cell.angle_alpha   90.00
_cell.angle_beta   90.00
_cell.angle_gamma   90.00
#
_symmetry.space_group_name_H-M   'P 1'
#
loop_
_entity.id
_entity.type
_entity.pdbx_description
1 polymer ?
#
loop_
_entity_poly.entity_id
_entity_poly.type
_entity_poly.pdbx_seq_one_letter_code
_entity_poly.pdbx_strand_id
1 'polypeptide(L)'
;MWCIMYTHNTPHRREDMHRLQVMVTEEHYAWLKERARASGKSISQVIRELLDEAEAALSRSVMDDPFWDIVGMARGDDPYAGVEHDRHIYADRRE
;
A
#
# COMPACT_ATOMS: atom_id res chain seq x y z
N MET A 1 -5.44 -44.73 31.60
CA MET A 1 -4.14 -44.72 30.91
C MET A 1 -4.29 -43.84 29.68
N TRP A 2 -3.61 -42.69 29.67
CA TRP A 2 -3.72 -41.63 28.66
C TRP A 2 -3.14 -42.06 27.31
N CYS A 3 -3.76 -41.66 26.21
CA CYS A 3 -3.12 -41.61 24.90
C CYS A 3 -3.37 -40.21 24.32
N ILE A 4 -2.44 -39.29 24.58
CA ILE A 4 -2.43 -37.96 23.98
C ILE A 4 -1.94 -38.13 22.54
N MET A 5 -2.83 -37.95 21.56
CA MET A 5 -2.40 -37.72 20.19
C MET A 5 -1.88 -36.28 20.10
N TYR A 6 -0.57 -36.14 19.92
CA TYR A 6 0.09 -34.88 19.58
C TYR A 6 -0.36 -34.44 18.19
N THR A 7 -1.38 -33.59 18.11
CA THR A 7 -1.65 -32.81 16.90
C THR A 7 -0.48 -31.87 16.69
N HIS A 8 0.29 -32.11 15.63
CA HIS A 8 1.30 -31.19 15.15
C HIS A 8 0.63 -29.87 14.78
N ASN A 9 0.76 -28.88 15.64
CA ASN A 9 0.32 -27.52 15.39
C ASN A 9 1.29 -26.88 14.38
N THR A 10 0.98 -26.99 13.09
CA THR A 10 1.65 -26.21 12.04
C THR A 10 1.33 -24.73 12.26
N PRO A 11 2.33 -23.83 12.36
CA PRO A 11 2.07 -22.43 12.56
C PRO A 11 1.51 -21.83 11.27
N HIS A 12 0.19 -21.69 11.19
CA HIS A 12 -0.40 -20.76 10.23
C HIS A 12 0.01 -19.35 10.67
N ARG A 13 0.99 -18.75 9.97
CA ARG A 13 1.15 -17.30 9.94
C ARG A 13 -0.20 -16.74 9.49
N ARG A 14 -0.99 -16.23 10.42
CA ARG A 14 -2.13 -15.38 10.10
C ARG A 14 -1.53 -14.11 9.55
N GLU A 15 -1.81 -13.78 8.30
CA GLU A 15 -1.60 -12.44 7.80
C GLU A 15 -2.43 -11.49 8.67
N ASP A 16 -1.80 -10.48 9.25
CA ASP A 16 -2.49 -9.50 10.09
C ASP A 16 -3.42 -8.66 9.22
N MET A 17 -4.70 -9.04 9.18
CA MET A 17 -5.70 -8.34 8.40
C MET A 17 -6.21 -7.11 9.14
N HIS A 18 -5.84 -5.93 8.65
CA HIS A 18 -6.31 -4.65 9.20
C HIS A 18 -7.65 -4.23 8.58
N ARG A 19 -8.54 -3.64 9.40
CA ARG A 19 -9.79 -3.06 8.91
C ARG A 19 -9.53 -1.65 8.38
N LEU A 20 -9.83 -1.44 7.11
CA LEU A 20 -9.76 -0.13 6.46
C LEU A 20 -11.16 0.30 5.98
N GLN A 21 -11.54 1.56 6.23
CA GLN A 21 -12.74 2.19 5.70
C GLN A 21 -12.33 3.35 4.80
N VAL A 22 -12.76 3.33 3.53
CA VAL A 22 -12.43 4.35 2.53
C VAL A 22 -13.73 4.82 1.89
N MET A 23 -13.85 6.13 1.71
CA MET A 23 -14.94 6.72 0.94
C MET A 23 -14.57 6.70 -0.54
N VAL A 24 -15.48 6.21 -1.37
CA VAL A 24 -15.34 6.19 -2.83
C VAL A 24 -16.49 6.94 -3.46
N THR A 25 -16.30 7.43 -4.68
CA THR A 25 -17.37 8.03 -5.46
C THR A 25 -18.40 6.97 -5.87
N GLU A 26 -19.61 7.40 -6.20
CA GLU A 26 -20.67 6.50 -6.67
C GLU A 26 -20.25 5.75 -7.94
N GLU A 27 -19.55 6.44 -8.85
CA GLU A 27 -19.01 5.84 -10.08
C GLU A 27 -18.03 4.71 -9.80
N HIS A 28 -17.08 4.91 -8.86
CA HIS A 28 -16.13 3.88 -8.47
C HIS A 28 -16.82 2.69 -7.80
N TYR A 29 -17.83 2.96 -6.95
CA TYR A 29 -18.60 1.90 -6.31
C TYR A 29 -19.40 1.07 -7.31
N ALA A 30 -20.07 1.72 -8.28
CA ALA A 30 -20.81 1.05 -9.34
C ALA A 30 -19.89 0.15 -10.19
N TRP A 31 -18.72 0.67 -10.57
CA TRP A 31 -17.71 -0.09 -11.31
C TRP A 31 -17.21 -1.31 -10.52
N LEU A 32 -16.87 -1.14 -9.24
CA LEU A 32 -16.44 -2.25 -8.36
C LEU A 32 -17.52 -3.33 -8.25
N LYS A 33 -18.78 -2.93 -8.15
CA LYS A 33 -19.93 -3.84 -8.04
C LYS A 33 -20.15 -4.65 -9.32
N GLU A 34 -20.01 -4.01 -10.49
CA GLU A 34 -20.09 -4.70 -11.78
C GLU A 34 -18.94 -5.70 -11.95
N ARG A 35 -17.71 -5.26 -11.67
CA ARG A 35 -16.51 -6.10 -11.72
C ARG A 35 -16.62 -7.32 -10.79
N ALA A 36 -17.11 -7.12 -9.57
CA ALA A 36 -17.36 -8.19 -8.60
C ALA A 36 -18.40 -9.19 -9.11
N ARG A 37 -19.50 -8.72 -9.72
CA ARG A 37 -20.52 -9.58 -10.33
C ARG A 37 -19.97 -10.39 -11.50
N ALA A 38 -19.24 -9.73 -12.41
CA ALA A 38 -18.68 -10.37 -13.60
C ALA A 38 -17.63 -11.44 -13.26
N SER A 39 -16.90 -11.26 -12.15
CA SER A 39 -15.87 -12.21 -11.69
C SER A 39 -16.36 -13.24 -10.68
N GLY A 40 -17.59 -13.11 -10.17
CA GLY A 40 -18.12 -13.96 -9.09
C GLY A 40 -17.41 -13.76 -7.75
N LYS A 41 -16.74 -12.62 -7.55
CA LYS A 41 -15.92 -12.31 -6.36
C LYS A 41 -16.62 -11.29 -5.46
N SER A 42 -16.16 -11.19 -4.21
CA SER A 42 -16.55 -10.07 -3.34
C SER A 42 -15.85 -8.77 -3.77
N ILE A 43 -16.47 -7.61 -3.50
CA ILE A 43 -15.85 -6.30 -3.76
C ILE A 43 -14.50 -6.20 -3.04
N SER A 44 -14.41 -6.68 -1.79
CA SER A 44 -13.15 -6.66 -1.04
C SER A 44 -12.06 -7.51 -1.68
N GLN A 45 -12.42 -8.63 -2.33
CA GLN A 45 -11.44 -9.43 -3.06
C GLN A 45 -10.97 -8.73 -4.34
N VAL A 46 -11.89 -8.10 -5.08
CA VAL A 46 -11.53 -7.27 -6.25
C VAL A 46 -10.60 -6.13 -5.84
N ILE A 47 -10.87 -5.45 -4.72
CA ILE A 47 -10.01 -4.38 -4.21
C ILE A 47 -8.61 -4.91 -3.88
N ARG A 48 -8.49 -6.06 -3.20
CA ARG A 48 -7.18 -6.65 -2.90
C ARG A 48 -6.39 -6.97 -4.17
N GLU A 49 -7.03 -7.62 -5.14
CA GLU A 49 -6.38 -7.96 -6.42
C GLU A 49 -5.90 -6.72 -7.17
N LEU A 50 -6.69 -5.64 -7.19
CA LEU A 50 -6.29 -4.37 -7.78
C LEU A 50 -5.12 -3.71 -7.03
N LEU A 51 -5.07 -3.85 -5.70
CA LEU A 51 -3.95 -3.35 -4.91
C LEU A 51 -2.68 -4.16 -5.19
N ASP A 52 -2.77 -5.49 -5.29
CA ASP A 52 -1.65 -6.36 -5.63
C ASP A 52 -1.09 -6.02 -7.03
N GLU A 53 -1.99 -5.79 -8.00
CA GLU A 53 -1.63 -5.36 -9.37
C GLU A 53 -0.96 -3.98 -9.37
N ALA A 54 -1.49 -3.03 -8.60
CA ALA A 54 -0.94 -1.68 -8.48
C ALA A 54 0.44 -1.69 -7.80
N GLU A 55 0.63 -2.48 -6.75
CA GLU A 55 1.93 -2.66 -6.08
C GLU A 55 2.95 -3.26 -7.05
N ALA A 56 2.58 -4.31 -7.78
CA ALA A 56 3.45 -4.94 -8.78
C ALA A 56 3.79 -4.00 -9.95
N ALA A 57 2.86 -3.12 -10.34
CA ALA A 57 3.11 -2.10 -11.36
C ALA A 57 4.04 -0.99 -10.84
N LEU A 58 3.83 -0.52 -9.61
CA LEU A 58 4.67 0.48 -8.97
C LEU A 58 6.10 -0.04 -8.77
N SER A 59 6.26 -1.28 -8.30
CA SER A 59 7.55 -1.92 -8.14
C SER A 59 8.32 -2.04 -9.47
N ARG A 60 7.63 -2.38 -10.56
CA ARG A 60 8.24 -2.39 -11.91
C ARG A 60 8.62 -0.99 -12.39
N SER A 61 7.74 0.00 -12.19
CA SER A 61 8.03 1.40 -12.55
C SER A 61 9.22 1.97 -11.79
N VAL A 62 9.40 1.57 -10.53
CA VAL A 62 10.53 1.95 -9.68
C VAL A 62 11.83 1.31 -10.18
N MET A 63 11.78 0.05 -10.62
CA MET A 63 12.94 -0.62 -11.22
C MET A 63 13.33 -0.06 -12.59
N ASP A 64 12.39 0.48 -13.34
CA ASP A 64 12.62 1.08 -14.67
C ASP A 64 12.87 2.61 -14.61
N ASP A 65 12.85 3.24 -13.43
CA ASP A 65 13.15 4.67 -13.29
C ASP A 65 14.66 4.88 -13.09
N PRO A 66 15.39 5.43 -14.09
CA PRO A 66 16.82 5.67 -14.00
C PRO A 66 17.22 6.73 -12.96
N PHE A 67 16.24 7.43 -12.38
CA PHE A 67 16.44 8.39 -11.29
C PHE A 67 16.09 7.80 -9.91
N TRP A 68 15.52 6.59 -9.83
CA TRP A 68 15.16 6.01 -8.53
C TRP A 68 16.37 5.73 -7.65
N ASP A 69 17.49 5.28 -8.23
CA ASP A 69 18.76 5.11 -7.53
C ASP A 69 19.33 6.44 -6.97
N ILE A 70 18.85 7.58 -7.48
CA ILE A 70 19.26 8.93 -7.06
C ILE A 70 18.37 9.44 -5.90
N VAL A 71 17.14 8.94 -5.78
CA VAL A 71 16.21 9.31 -4.71
C VAL A 71 16.77 8.82 -3.37
N GLY A 72 17.19 9.76 -2.52
CA GLY A 72 17.79 9.48 -1.20
C GLY A 72 19.31 9.60 -1.13
N MET A 73 20.00 9.96 -2.23
CA MET A 73 21.45 10.26 -2.20
C MET A 73 21.78 11.52 -1.37
N ALA A 74 20.83 12.46 -1.24
CA ALA A 74 20.99 13.63 -0.38
C ALA A 74 20.31 13.36 0.98
N ARG A 75 21.11 13.39 2.06
CA ARG A 75 20.62 13.27 3.43
C ARG A 75 20.60 14.66 4.04
N GLY A 76 19.40 15.21 4.26
CA GLY A 76 19.21 16.43 5.04
C GLY A 76 19.02 16.08 6.53
N ASP A 77 19.40 16.98 7.42
CA ASP A 77 19.18 16.81 8.86
C ASP A 77 17.70 16.91 9.25
N ASP A 78 16.87 17.50 8.38
CA ASP A 78 15.43 17.63 8.56
C ASP A 78 14.67 16.67 7.62
N PRO A 79 13.96 15.65 8.16
CA PRO A 79 13.19 14.69 7.36
C PRO A 79 11.96 15.32 6.67
N TYR A 80 11.58 16.54 7.05
CA TYR A 80 10.44 17.26 6.47
C TYR A 80 10.86 18.30 5.43
N ALA A 81 12.17 18.51 5.20
CA ALA A 81 12.66 19.51 4.25
C ALA A 81 12.12 19.33 2.82
N GLY A 82 11.82 18.10 2.40
CA GLY A 82 11.21 17.81 1.10
C GLY A 82 9.71 18.12 1.03
N VAL A 83 9.00 18.07 2.16
CA VAL A 83 7.54 18.30 2.25
C VAL A 83 7.24 19.77 2.56
N GLU A 84 8.02 20.39 3.44
CA GLU A 84 7.95 21.80 3.80
C GLU A 84 8.97 22.64 3.01
N HIS A 85 9.28 22.25 1.78
CA HIS A 85 10.35 22.87 0.99
C HIS A 85 10.11 24.37 0.79
N ASP A 86 8.86 24.80 0.62
CA ASP A 86 8.50 26.22 0.54
C ASP A 86 8.86 26.98 1.81
N ARG A 87 8.62 26.41 2.98
CA ARG A 87 9.04 27.02 4.25
C ARG A 87 10.56 27.13 4.30
N HIS A 88 11.29 26.09 3.90
CA HIS A 88 12.74 26.11 3.95
C HIS A 88 13.37 27.11 2.95
N ILE A 89 12.84 27.19 1.72
CA ILE A 89 13.32 28.14 0.70
C ILE A 89 12.95 29.58 1.07
N TYR A 90 11.73 29.82 1.56
CA TYR A 90 11.21 31.18 1.73
C TYR A 90 11.29 31.73 3.16
N ALA A 91 11.68 30.91 4.16
CA ALA A 91 11.89 31.41 5.52
C ALA A 91 13.13 32.30 5.66
N ASP A 92 14.11 32.19 4.75
CA ASP A 92 15.37 32.96 4.81
C ASP A 92 15.27 34.36 4.18
N ARG A 93 14.07 34.80 3.78
CA ARG A 93 13.80 36.18 3.37
C ARG A 93 12.95 36.90 4.43
N ARG A 94 13.54 37.12 5.60
CA ARG A 94 13.11 38.19 6.51
C ARG A 94 14.30 39.11 6.80
N GLU A 95 14.27 40.28 6.18
CA GLU A 95 14.97 41.48 6.64
C GLU A 95 14.37 41.97 7.97
#